data_AF-A0A6C0IB85-F1
#
_entry.id   AF-A0A6C0IB85-F1
#
_cell.length_a   1.000
_cell.length_b   1.000
_cell.length_c   1.000
_cell.angle_alpha   90.00
_cell.angle_beta   90.00
_cell.angle_gamma   90.00
#
_symmetry.space_group_name_H-M   'P 1'
#
loop_
_entity.id
_entity.type
_entity.pdbx_description
1 polymer ?
#
loop_
_entity_poly.entity_id
_entity_poly.type
_entity_poly.pdbx_seq_one_letter_code
_entity_poly.pdbx_strand_id
1 'polypeptide(L)'
;MSNLKAFVTQLIRFFEDLSATFPEERDIKMALEALQGAQKINPRLILDLFFEHVYVDLAEAIRNEDVQTIIAVAQRKITTQFNEMLSALSIFQKHWPTLDNDNRVAIFKYLKVLVVLCEKAKGA
;
A
#
# COMPACT_ATOMS: atom_id res chain seq x y z
N MET A 1 2.71 7.10 -21.17
CA MET A 1 1.77 6.40 -20.26
C MET A 1 1.20 7.41 -19.28
N SER A 2 -0.06 7.28 -18.84
CA SER A 2 -0.62 8.19 -17.83
C SER A 2 -0.08 7.87 -16.43
N ASN A 3 0.10 8.89 -15.58
CA ASN A 3 0.53 8.73 -14.18
C ASN A 3 -0.41 7.81 -13.40
N LEU A 4 -1.73 7.90 -13.65
CA LEU A 4 -2.73 7.01 -13.07
C LEU A 4 -2.46 5.54 -13.41
N LYS A 5 -2.19 5.22 -14.68
CA LYS A 5 -1.89 3.84 -15.09
C LYS A 5 -0.62 3.33 -14.41
N ALA A 6 0.43 4.15 -14.37
CA ALA A 6 1.68 3.80 -13.71
C ALA A 6 1.46 3.51 -12.21
N PHE A 7 0.71 4.37 -11.52
CA PHE A 7 0.36 4.20 -10.11
C PHE A 7 -0.38 2.86 -9.87
N VAL A 8 -1.49 2.62 -10.59
CA VAL A 8 -2.31 1.42 -10.37
C VAL A 8 -1.53 0.14 -10.70
N THR A 9 -0.71 0.16 -11.76
CA THR A 9 0.16 -0.98 -12.09
C THR A 9 1.16 -1.29 -10.98
N GLN A 10 1.81 -0.28 -10.42
CA GLN A 10 2.77 -0.49 -9.32
C GLN A 10 2.08 -0.95 -8.04
N LEU A 11 0.87 -0.46 -7.76
CA LEU A 11 0.12 -0.88 -6.59
C LEU A 11 -0.26 -2.36 -6.68
N ILE A 12 -0.75 -2.81 -7.83
CA ILE A 12 -1.09 -4.22 -8.03
C ILE A 12 0.15 -5.09 -7.88
N ARG A 13 1.28 -4.71 -8.48
CA ARG A 13 2.55 -5.46 -8.34
C ARG A 13 3.01 -5.56 -6.89
N PHE A 14 2.87 -4.49 -6.12
CA PHE A 14 3.17 -4.51 -4.70
C PHE A 14 2.31 -5.55 -3.96
N PHE A 15 1.01 -5.62 -4.25
CA PHE A 15 0.12 -6.61 -3.65
C PHE A 15 0.37 -8.04 -4.17
N GLU A 16 0.79 -8.21 -5.42
CA GLU A 16 1.23 -9.50 -5.98
C GLU A 16 2.44 -10.02 -5.22
N ASP A 17 3.46 -9.17 -5.03
CA ASP A 17 4.68 -9.53 -4.29
C ASP A 17 4.36 -9.81 -2.82
N LEU A 18 3.56 -8.97 -2.14
CA LEU A 18 3.13 -9.23 -0.77
C LEU A 18 2.36 -10.55 -0.65
N SER A 19 1.44 -10.84 -1.57
CA SER A 19 0.67 -12.10 -1.55
C SER A 19 1.54 -13.32 -1.80
N ALA A 20 2.65 -13.19 -2.55
CA ALA A 20 3.60 -14.26 -2.77
C ALA A 20 4.52 -14.46 -1.55
N THR A 21 4.93 -13.37 -0.88
CA THR A 21 5.77 -13.39 0.32
C THR A 21 5.01 -13.88 1.55
N PHE A 22 3.73 -13.51 1.70
CA PHE A 22 2.89 -13.84 2.85
C PHE A 22 1.63 -14.61 2.40
N PRO A 23 1.77 -15.84 1.88
CA PRO A 23 0.64 -16.61 1.34
C PRO A 23 -0.44 -16.96 2.38
N GLU A 24 -0.10 -16.93 3.67
CA GLU A 24 -1.00 -17.12 4.80
C GLU A 24 -1.92 -15.91 5.06
N GLU A 25 -1.54 -14.72 4.61
CA GLU A 25 -2.30 -13.48 4.79
C GLU A 25 -3.44 -13.39 3.76
N ARG A 26 -4.54 -14.09 4.06
CA ARG A 26 -5.74 -14.15 3.20
C ARG A 26 -6.28 -12.76 2.82
N ASP A 27 -6.19 -11.80 3.73
CA ASP A 27 -6.67 -10.43 3.49
C ASP A 27 -5.90 -9.72 2.37
N ILE A 28 -4.59 -9.99 2.24
CA ILE A 28 -3.75 -9.42 1.17
C ILE A 28 -4.14 -10.01 -0.18
N LYS A 29 -4.38 -11.33 -0.23
CA LYS A 29 -4.84 -11.99 -1.44
C LYS A 29 -6.21 -11.47 -1.88
N MET A 30 -7.14 -11.29 -0.93
CA MET A 30 -8.46 -10.74 -1.22
C MET A 30 -8.38 -9.28 -1.71
N ALA A 31 -7.52 -8.47 -1.07
CA ALA A 31 -7.28 -7.09 -1.51
C ALA A 31 -6.67 -7.03 -2.92
N LEU A 32 -5.75 -7.93 -3.25
CA LEU A 32 -5.19 -8.04 -4.61
C LEU A 32 -6.28 -8.32 -5.65
N GLU A 33 -7.14 -9.31 -5.40
CA GLU A 33 -8.25 -9.66 -6.28
C GLU A 33 -9.22 -8.46 -6.46
N ALA A 34 -9.54 -7.77 -5.36
CA ALA A 34 -10.38 -6.57 -5.37
C ALA A 34 -9.73 -5.43 -6.19
N LEU A 35 -8.43 -5.18 -6.04
CA LEU A 35 -7.69 -4.16 -6.79
C LEU A 35 -7.64 -4.48 -8.28
N GLN A 36 -7.41 -5.74 -8.66
CA GLN A 36 -7.42 -6.17 -10.06
C GLN A 36 -8.81 -6.04 -10.70
N GLY A 37 -9.88 -6.29 -9.93
CA GLY A 37 -11.25 -6.03 -10.36
C GLY A 37 -11.53 -4.53 -10.52
N ALA A 38 -11.23 -3.74 -9.48
CA ALA A 38 -11.45 -2.30 -9.46
C ALA A 38 -10.68 -1.57 -10.57
N GLN A 39 -9.47 -2.02 -10.93
CA GLN A 39 -8.68 -1.43 -12.01
C GLN A 39 -9.43 -1.43 -13.35
N LYS A 40 -10.21 -2.49 -13.62
CA LYS A 40 -10.95 -2.65 -14.88
C LYS A 40 -12.21 -1.78 -14.92
N ILE A 41 -12.76 -1.42 -13.76
CA ILE A 41 -14.01 -0.67 -13.62
C ILE A 41 -13.74 0.82 -13.43
N ASN A 42 -12.95 1.17 -12.40
CA ASN A 42 -12.62 2.54 -12.04
C ASN A 42 -11.21 2.62 -11.41
N PRO A 43 -10.16 2.75 -12.23
CA PRO A 43 -8.79 2.87 -11.71
C PRO A 43 -8.56 4.14 -10.90
N ARG A 44 -9.40 5.18 -11.08
CA ARG A 44 -9.27 6.44 -10.34
C ARG A 44 -9.70 6.30 -8.88
N LEU A 45 -10.71 5.49 -8.61
CA LEU A 45 -11.12 5.17 -7.24
C LEU A 45 -9.96 4.58 -6.43
N ILE A 46 -9.15 3.70 -7.02
CA ILE A 46 -7.97 3.13 -6.36
C ILE A 46 -6.98 4.22 -5.94
N LEU A 47 -6.71 5.17 -6.84
CA LEU A 47 -5.84 6.31 -6.55
C LEU A 47 -6.42 7.18 -5.42
N ASP A 48 -7.74 7.41 -5.44
CA ASP A 48 -8.42 8.24 -4.45
C ASP A 48 -8.36 7.58 -3.06
N LEU A 49 -8.64 6.28 -2.97
CA LEU A 49 -8.55 5.51 -1.73
C LEU A 49 -7.12 5.45 -1.18
N PHE A 50 -6.12 5.22 -2.04
CA PHE A 50 -4.72 5.27 -1.59
C PHE A 50 -4.36 6.66 -1.08
N PHE A 51 -4.79 7.71 -1.78
CA PHE A 51 -4.48 9.07 -1.37
C PHE A 51 -5.06 9.38 0.02
N GLU A 52 -6.36 9.10 0.20
CA GLU A 52 -7.08 9.37 1.45
C GLU A 52 -6.57 8.50 2.61
N HIS A 53 -6.38 7.21 2.39
CA HIS A 53 -6.12 6.28 3.48
C HIS A 53 -4.64 6.02 3.74
N VAL A 54 -3.75 6.31 2.78
CA VAL A 54 -2.31 6.07 2.91
C VAL A 54 -1.55 7.38 2.75
N TYR A 55 -1.63 8.05 1.59
CA TYR A 55 -0.76 9.19 1.27
C TYR A 55 -0.86 10.33 2.30
N VAL A 56 -2.07 10.80 2.61
CA VAL A 56 -2.29 11.98 3.46
C VAL A 56 -1.60 11.86 4.82
N ASP A 57 -1.63 10.69 5.44
CA ASP A 57 -1.09 10.49 6.79
C ASP A 57 0.29 9.83 6.82
N LEU A 58 0.68 9.12 5.75
CA LEU A 58 1.87 8.25 5.77
C LEU A 58 2.94 8.63 4.75
N ALA A 59 2.71 9.59 3.84
CA ALA A 59 3.71 9.92 2.82
C ALA A 59 5.07 10.30 3.41
N GLU A 60 5.09 11.11 4.47
CA GLU A 60 6.34 11.49 5.15
C GLU A 60 6.99 10.32 5.88
N ALA A 61 6.22 9.55 6.63
CA ALA A 61 6.72 8.36 7.32
C ALA A 61 7.28 7.32 6.35
N ILE A 62 6.65 7.11 5.20
CA ILE A 62 7.13 6.23 4.13
C ILE A 62 8.44 6.74 3.53
N ARG A 63 8.55 8.06 3.27
CA ARG A 63 9.78 8.66 2.74
C ARG A 63 10.96 8.48 3.70
N ASN A 64 10.70 8.64 5.01
CA ASN A 64 11.69 8.53 6.08
C ASN A 64 11.91 7.10 6.60
N GLU A 65 11.15 6.12 6.09
CA GLU A 65 11.12 4.73 6.60
C GLU A 65 10.80 4.66 8.11
N ASP A 66 9.96 5.57 8.60
CA ASP A 66 9.50 5.61 9.99
C ASP A 66 8.41 4.55 10.23
N VAL A 67 8.87 3.33 10.48
CA VAL A 67 8.04 2.16 10.76
C VAL A 67 7.12 2.38 11.96
N GLN A 68 7.60 3.07 13.00
CA GLN A 68 6.82 3.24 14.23
C GLN A 68 5.60 4.14 13.98
N THR A 69 5.79 5.24 13.25
CA THR A 69 4.68 6.09 12.82
C THR A 69 3.72 5.32 11.90
N ILE A 70 4.22 4.52 10.96
CA ILE A 70 3.37 3.70 10.07
C ILE A 70 2.51 2.73 10.88
N ILE A 71 3.11 2.01 11.84
CA ILE A 71 2.38 1.09 12.71
C ILE A 71 1.30 1.82 13.52
N ALA A 72 1.65 2.93 14.16
CA ALA A 72 0.72 3.68 15.02
C ALA A 72 -0.49 4.21 14.23
N VAL A 73 -0.26 4.78 13.05
CA VAL A 73 -1.34 5.26 12.16
C VAL A 73 -2.18 4.08 11.65
N ALA A 74 -1.55 2.98 11.23
CA ALA A 74 -2.25 1.79 10.77
C ALA A 74 -3.16 1.21 11.86
N GLN A 75 -2.69 1.11 13.11
CA GLN A 75 -3.50 0.67 14.24
C GLN A 75 -4.73 1.57 14.42
N ARG A 76 -4.53 2.89 14.46
CA ARG A 76 -5.64 3.84 14.60
C ARG A 76 -6.66 3.72 13.47
N LYS A 77 -6.19 3.55 12.23
CA LYS A 77 -7.08 3.45 11.06
C LYS A 77 -7.82 2.12 11.00
N ILE A 78 -7.15 1.00 11.21
CA ILE A 78 -7.79 -0.34 11.19
C ILE A 78 -8.90 -0.44 12.23
N THR A 79 -8.73 0.18 13.41
CA THR A 79 -9.77 0.20 14.45
C THR A 79 -10.98 1.07 14.09
N THR A 80 -10.85 2.04 13.18
CA THR A 80 -11.89 3.04 12.89
C THR A 80 -12.50 2.93 11.49
N GLN A 81 -11.77 2.34 10.54
CA GLN A 81 -12.15 2.21 9.13
C GLN A 81 -11.51 0.94 8.56
N PHE A 82 -12.32 -0.01 8.09
CA PHE A 82 -11.82 -1.13 7.29
C PHE A 82 -11.83 -0.73 5.82
N ASN A 83 -10.67 -0.79 5.16
CA ASN A 83 -10.52 -0.59 3.72
C ASN A 83 -9.43 -1.54 3.21
N GLU A 84 -9.63 -2.15 2.06
CA GLU A 84 -8.71 -3.06 1.37
C GLU A 84 -7.31 -2.47 1.23
N MET A 85 -7.20 -1.15 1.08
CA MET A 85 -5.93 -0.42 1.01
C MET A 85 -5.08 -0.52 2.29
N LEU A 86 -5.71 -0.72 3.45
CA LEU A 86 -5.03 -0.81 4.75
C LEU A 86 -4.53 -2.23 5.05
N SER A 87 -4.96 -3.24 4.29
CA SER A 87 -4.53 -4.64 4.49
C SER A 87 -3.02 -4.80 4.37
N ALA A 88 -2.39 -4.11 3.42
CA ALA A 88 -0.94 -4.07 3.27
C ALA A 88 -0.22 -3.43 4.48
N LEU A 89 -0.87 -2.50 5.18
CA LEU A 89 -0.28 -1.90 6.39
C LEU A 89 -0.25 -2.86 7.57
N SER A 90 -1.08 -3.91 7.57
CA SER A 90 -1.04 -4.95 8.62
C SER A 90 0.27 -5.75 8.61
N ILE A 91 0.98 -5.81 7.47
CA ILE A 91 2.31 -6.43 7.38
C ILE A 91 3.31 -5.77 8.32
N PHE A 92 3.23 -4.44 8.48
CA PHE A 92 4.11 -3.71 9.40
C PHE A 92 3.93 -4.14 10.86
N GLN A 93 2.73 -4.58 11.23
CA GLN A 93 2.43 -5.04 12.58
C GLN A 93 2.77 -6.52 12.76
N LYS A 94 2.34 -7.35 11.81
CA LYS A 94 2.38 -8.81 11.94
C LYS A 94 3.76 -9.40 11.65
N HIS A 95 4.45 -8.87 10.63
CA HIS A 95 5.63 -9.51 10.03
C HIS A 95 6.90 -8.67 10.10
N TRP A 96 6.78 -7.35 10.30
CA TRP A 96 7.95 -6.47 10.30
C TRP A 96 9.08 -6.90 11.25
N PRO A 97 8.81 -7.33 12.50
CA PRO A 97 9.88 -7.73 13.42
C PRO A 97 10.70 -8.93 12.93
N THR A 98 10.09 -9.84 12.18
CA THR A 98 10.67 -11.11 11.73
C THR A 98 11.14 -11.09 10.27
N LEU A 99 10.74 -10.07 9.51
CA LEU A 99 11.18 -9.84 8.13
C LEU A 99 12.70 -9.62 8.04
N ASP A 100 13.33 -10.28 7.06
CA ASP A 100 14.72 -10.01 6.71
C ASP A 100 14.90 -8.62 6.09
N ASN A 101 16.16 -8.19 5.99
CA ASN A 101 16.48 -6.87 5.48
C ASN A 101 16.11 -6.69 4.01
N ASP A 102 16.23 -7.72 3.19
CA ASP A 102 15.99 -7.64 1.76
C ASP A 102 14.50 -7.39 1.46
N ASN A 103 13.62 -8.09 2.17
CA ASN A 103 12.17 -7.89 2.06
C ASN A 103 11.74 -6.53 2.62
N ARG A 104 12.33 -6.06 3.74
CA ARG A 104 12.06 -4.71 4.27
C ARG A 104 12.42 -3.63 3.25
N VAL A 105 13.59 -3.75 2.62
CA VAL A 105 14.05 -2.82 1.58
C VAL A 105 13.13 -2.88 0.35
N ALA A 106 12.69 -4.07 -0.06
CA ALA A 106 11.76 -4.23 -1.18
C ALA A 106 10.41 -3.55 -0.91
N ILE A 107 9.82 -3.75 0.28
CA ILE A 107 8.56 -3.13 0.67
C ILE A 107 8.68 -1.59 0.64
N PHE A 108 9.73 -1.02 1.23
CA PHE A 108 9.89 0.44 1.21
C PHE A 108 10.14 1.02 -0.18
N LYS A 109 10.87 0.29 -1.05
CA LYS A 109 11.02 0.69 -2.45
C LYS A 109 9.66 0.82 -3.15
N TYR A 110 8.77 -0.16 -2.96
CA TYR A 110 7.41 -0.08 -3.49
C TYR A 110 6.65 1.12 -2.93
N LEU A 111 6.59 1.25 -1.61
CA LEU A 111 5.82 2.32 -0.96
C LEU A 111 6.29 3.71 -1.37
N LYS A 112 7.61 3.95 -1.45
CA LYS A 112 8.17 5.22 -1.90
C LYS A 112 7.80 5.53 -3.36
N VAL A 113 7.86 4.53 -4.24
CA VAL A 113 7.41 4.67 -5.63
C VAL A 113 5.92 5.00 -5.70
N LEU A 114 5.09 4.33 -4.88
CA LEU A 114 3.66 4.57 -4.83
C LEU A 114 3.32 5.99 -4.35
N VAL A 115 4.01 6.49 -3.31
CA VAL A 115 3.85 7.88 -2.83
C VAL A 115 4.14 8.87 -3.96
N VAL A 116 5.27 8.72 -4.65
CA VAL A 116 5.65 9.62 -5.76
C VAL A 116 4.67 9.54 -6.94
N LEU A 117 4.22 8.34 -7.29
CA LEU A 117 3.26 8.17 -8.39
C LEU A 117 1.87 8.69 -8.02
N CYS A 118 1.46 8.58 -6.76
CA CYS A 118 0.21 9.13 -6.25
C CYS A 118 0.19 10.65 -6.38
N GLU A 119 1.23 11.32 -5.89
CA GLU A 119 1.44 12.78 -5.98
C GLU A 119 1.32 13.26 -7.44
N LYS A 120 2.09 12.64 -8.34
CA LYS A 120 2.05 12.92 -9.79
C LYS A 120 0.71 12.65 -10.45
N ALA A 121 -0.05 11.67 -9.97
CA ALA A 121 -1.35 11.30 -10.55
C ALA A 121 -2.50 12.20 -10.02
N LYS A 122 -2.35 12.76 -8.82
CA LYS A 122 -3.26 13.75 -8.24
C LYS A 122 -3.00 15.16 -8.77
N GLY A 123 -1.78 15.44 -9.25
CA GLY A 123 -1.36 16.79 -9.62
C GLY A 123 -1.10 17.67 -8.40
N ALA A 124 -0.74 17.03 -7.27
CA ALA A 124 -0.31 17.66 -6.04
C ALA A 124 1.18 18.01 -6.10
#